data_AF-A0A7J7FP83-F1
#
_entry.id   AF-A0A7J7FP83-F1
#
_cell.length_a   1.000
_cell.length_b   1.000
_cell.length_c   1.000
_cell.angle_alpha   90.00
_cell.angle_beta   90.00
_cell.angle_gamma   90.00
#
_symmetry.space_group_name_H-M   'P 1'
#
loop_
_entity.id
_entity.type
_entity.pdbx_description
1 polymer ?
#
loop_
_entity_poly.entity_id
_entity_poly.type
_entity_poly.pdbx_seq_one_letter_code
_entity_poly.pdbx_strand_id
1 'polypeptide(L)'
;MSVNTGEVFCSVPGRLSLLSSTSKYKVTVGEVQRRLSPPECLNASLLGGVLRRAKSKNGGRSLRERLEKIGLNLPAGRRKAANVTLLTSLVEGEAVHLARDFGYICETEFPAKAVSEYLNRQHTDPSDLHSRKNMLLATKQLCKEFTDLLAQDRTPIGNSRPSPILEPGIQSCLTHFSLITHGFGAPAICAALTALQNYLTEALKGMDKMFLNNTTTNRHTSGEGPGSKTGDKEEKHRK
;
A
#
# COMPACT_ATOMS: atom_id res chain seq x y z
N MET A 1 -12.96 -21.87 30.26
CA MET A 1 -13.66 -20.59 29.99
C MET A 1 -13.21 -20.11 28.62
N SER A 2 -14.14 -19.65 27.78
CA SER A 2 -13.79 -19.06 26.48
C SER A 2 -13.15 -17.68 26.71
N VAL A 3 -11.99 -17.42 26.11
CA VAL A 3 -11.29 -16.13 26.22
C VAL A 3 -12.07 -15.08 25.42
N ASN A 4 -12.52 -14.00 26.08
CA ASN A 4 -13.19 -12.90 25.40
C ASN A 4 -12.19 -12.02 24.63
N THR A 5 -11.93 -12.36 23.37
CA THR A 5 -10.92 -11.67 22.55
C THR A 5 -11.23 -10.22 22.22
N GLY A 6 -12.48 -9.76 22.37
CA GLY A 6 -12.88 -8.37 22.14
C GLY A 6 -12.69 -7.46 23.35
N GLU A 7 -12.45 -8.03 24.54
CA GLU A 7 -12.21 -7.28 25.76
C GLU A 7 -10.94 -6.43 25.65
N VAL A 8 -10.98 -5.22 26.23
CA VAL A 8 -9.81 -4.34 26.27
C VAL A 8 -8.88 -4.80 27.39
N PHE A 9 -7.67 -5.24 27.03
CA PHE A 9 -6.64 -5.59 27.99
C PHE A 9 -6.04 -4.34 28.66
N CYS A 10 -5.68 -3.33 27.87
CA CYS A 10 -5.27 -2.03 28.38
C CYS A 10 -5.42 -0.95 27.29
N SER A 11 -5.16 0.30 27.66
CA SER A 11 -4.97 1.39 26.71
C SER A 11 -3.55 1.91 26.82
N VAL A 12 -2.92 2.19 25.67
CA VAL A 12 -1.53 2.66 25.60
C VAL A 12 -1.46 3.97 24.81
N PRO A 13 -0.62 4.95 25.20
CA PRO A 13 -0.38 6.14 24.37
C PRO A 13 0.27 5.77 23.04
N GLY A 14 0.00 6.47 21.94
CA GLY A 14 0.65 6.23 20.64
C GLY A 14 2.18 6.43 20.68
N ARG A 15 2.92 5.68 19.85
CA ARG A 15 4.37 5.87 19.59
C ARG A 15 4.58 7.13 18.77
N LEU A 16 3.70 7.33 17.79
CA LEU A 16 3.82 8.36 16.74
C LEU A 16 2.99 9.61 17.05
N SER A 17 2.46 9.73 18.26
CA SER A 17 1.65 10.88 18.66
C SER A 17 2.51 12.09 19.03
N LEU A 18 2.11 13.29 18.60
CA LEU A 18 2.68 14.56 19.05
C LEU A 18 2.19 14.91 20.46
N LEU A 19 2.95 15.73 21.18
CA LEU A 19 2.66 16.12 22.57
C LEU A 19 1.26 16.75 22.74
N SER A 20 0.80 17.52 21.76
CA SER A 20 -0.51 18.18 21.76
C SER A 20 -1.67 17.27 21.32
N SER A 21 -1.40 16.11 20.72
CA SER A 21 -2.40 15.16 20.20
C SER A 21 -2.06 13.73 20.62
N THR A 22 -2.07 13.50 21.94
CA THR A 22 -1.79 12.17 22.49
C THR A 22 -2.97 11.24 22.25
N SER A 23 -2.92 10.47 21.16
CA SER A 23 -3.88 9.40 20.91
C SER A 23 -3.62 8.22 21.86
N LYS A 24 -4.69 7.65 22.42
CA LYS A 24 -4.64 6.40 23.19
C LYS A 24 -5.26 5.28 22.37
N TYR A 25 -4.54 4.17 22.24
CA TYR A 25 -4.98 2.99 21.52
C TYR A 25 -5.39 1.90 22.49
N LYS A 26 -6.57 1.31 22.24
CA LYS A 26 -7.04 0.15 22.98
C LYS A 26 -6.32 -1.10 22.46
N VAL A 27 -5.67 -1.82 23.37
CA VAL A 27 -5.08 -3.13 23.10
C VAL A 27 -6.07 -4.17 23.60
N THR A 28 -6.55 -5.04 22.72
CA THR A 28 -7.54 -6.06 23.07
C THR A 28 -6.86 -7.35 23.53
N VAL A 29 -7.61 -8.19 24.25
CA VAL A 29 -7.18 -9.54 24.61
C VAL A 29 -6.83 -10.34 23.34
N GLY A 30 -7.56 -10.14 22.23
CA GLY A 30 -7.28 -10.76 20.95
C GLY A 30 -5.94 -10.34 20.34
N GLU A 31 -5.57 -9.07 20.41
CA GLU A 31 -4.23 -8.61 19.99
C GLU A 31 -3.15 -9.26 20.84
N VAL A 32 -3.31 -9.26 22.17
CA VAL A 32 -2.35 -9.91 23.09
C VAL A 32 -2.21 -11.39 22.76
N GLN A 33 -3.33 -12.09 22.54
CA GLN A 33 -3.32 -13.50 22.18
C GLN A 33 -2.56 -13.74 20.87
N ARG A 34 -2.79 -12.94 19.83
CA ARG A 34 -2.05 -13.04 18.55
C ARG A 34 -0.56 -12.82 18.74
N ARG A 35 -0.16 -11.82 19.53
CA ARG A 35 1.26 -11.53 19.81
C ARG A 35 1.96 -12.63 20.63
N LEU A 36 1.22 -13.38 21.44
CA LEU A 36 1.73 -14.52 22.21
C LEU A 36 1.82 -15.81 21.39
N SER A 37 1.08 -15.90 20.29
CA SER A 37 1.04 -17.02 19.36
C SER A 37 1.98 -16.79 18.16
N PRO A 38 2.20 -17.82 17.32
CA PRO A 38 2.83 -17.61 16.02
C PRO A 38 2.08 -16.53 15.22
N PRO A 39 2.78 -15.70 14.42
CA PRO A 39 4.21 -15.82 14.08
C PRO A 39 5.19 -15.17 15.07
N GLU A 40 4.76 -14.25 15.93
CA GLU A 40 5.69 -13.47 16.77
C GLU A 40 6.19 -14.23 18.01
N CYS A 41 5.30 -14.95 18.70
CA CYS A 41 5.58 -15.65 19.96
C CYS A 41 6.30 -14.77 20.99
N LEU A 42 5.83 -13.53 21.21
CA LEU A 42 6.51 -12.57 22.08
C LEU A 42 6.70 -13.11 23.51
N ASN A 43 7.84 -12.75 24.08
CA ASN A 43 8.11 -12.97 25.51
C ASN A 43 7.56 -11.81 26.36
N ALA A 44 7.56 -12.00 27.68
CA ALA A 44 7.01 -11.02 28.62
C ALA A 44 7.68 -9.64 28.54
N SER A 45 8.98 -9.59 28.25
CA SER A 45 9.74 -8.34 28.15
C SER A 45 9.34 -7.54 26.91
N LEU A 46 9.25 -8.21 25.75
CA LEU A 46 8.83 -7.58 24.50
C LEU A 46 7.37 -7.15 24.56
N LEU A 47 6.48 -8.03 25.04
CA LEU A 47 5.08 -7.68 25.23
C LEU A 47 4.94 -6.50 26.22
N GLY A 48 5.67 -6.50 27.33
CA GLY A 48 5.69 -5.36 28.26
C GLY A 48 6.12 -4.04 27.61
N GLY A 49 7.08 -4.10 26.68
CA GLY A 49 7.52 -2.95 25.89
C GLY A 49 6.47 -2.46 24.89
N VAL A 50 5.76 -3.36 24.21
CA VAL A 50 4.61 -3.03 23.32
C VAL A 50 3.49 -2.37 24.12
N LEU A 51 3.20 -2.92 25.31
CA LEU A 51 2.18 -2.40 26.22
C LEU A 51 2.62 -1.13 26.97
N ARG A 52 3.83 -0.62 26.70
CA ARG A 52 4.39 0.63 27.27
C ARG A 52 4.34 0.64 28.80
N ARG A 53 4.55 -0.53 29.41
CA ARG A 53 4.64 -0.65 30.87
C ARG A 53 6.02 -0.19 31.31
N ALA A 54 6.07 0.63 32.36
CA ALA A 54 7.32 1.00 33.01
C ALA A 54 8.10 -0.25 33.44
N LYS A 55 9.44 -0.21 33.31
CA LYS A 55 10.30 -1.27 33.84
C LYS A 55 10.16 -1.31 35.36
N SER A 56 9.78 -2.45 35.91
CA SER A 56 9.71 -2.68 37.35
C SER A 56 10.31 -4.04 37.70
N LYS A 57 10.86 -4.17 38.91
CA LYS A 57 11.54 -5.39 39.40
C LYS A 57 10.70 -6.66 39.20
N ASN A 58 9.37 -6.55 39.34
CA ASN A 58 8.42 -7.67 39.21
C ASN A 58 7.51 -7.55 37.96
N GLY A 59 7.83 -6.71 36.99
CA GLY A 59 6.94 -6.40 35.85
C GLY A 59 6.54 -7.64 35.04
N GLY A 60 7.49 -8.53 34.77
CA GLY A 60 7.22 -9.78 34.05
C GLY A 60 6.32 -10.76 34.82
N ARG A 61 6.46 -10.82 36.15
CA ARG A 61 5.61 -11.67 37.01
C ARG A 61 4.17 -11.12 37.03
N SER A 62 4.01 -9.83 37.30
CA SER A 62 2.72 -9.15 37.29
C SER A 62 2.00 -9.25 35.93
N LEU A 63 2.74 -9.19 34.81
CA LEU A 63 2.15 -9.39 33.49
C LEU A 63 1.60 -10.80 33.33
N ARG A 64 2.36 -11.83 33.74
CA ARG A 64 1.90 -13.22 33.67
C ARG A 64 0.65 -13.47 34.51
N GLU A 65 0.65 -13.01 35.76
CA GLU A 65 -0.53 -13.11 36.65
C GLU A 65 -1.77 -12.43 36.05
N ARG A 66 -1.59 -11.27 35.40
CA ARG A 66 -2.69 -10.57 34.74
C ARG A 66 -3.21 -11.31 33.50
N LEU A 67 -2.32 -11.93 32.72
CA LEU A 67 -2.69 -12.75 31.57
C LEU A 67 -3.44 -14.01 32.01
N GLU A 68 -2.99 -14.65 33.08
CA GLU A 68 -3.62 -15.87 33.62
C GLU A 68 -5.07 -15.61 34.06
N LYS A 69 -5.34 -14.46 34.70
CA LYS A 69 -6.69 -14.04 35.10
C LYS A 69 -7.69 -13.92 33.93
N ILE A 70 -7.20 -13.66 32.72
CA ILE A 70 -8.04 -13.56 31.51
C ILE A 70 -7.93 -14.82 30.63
N GLY A 71 -7.32 -15.90 31.15
CA GLY A 71 -7.19 -17.18 30.46
C GLY A 71 -6.07 -17.25 29.42
N LEU A 72 -5.09 -16.34 29.45
CA LEU A 72 -3.91 -16.38 28.59
C LEU A 72 -2.68 -16.86 29.35
N ASN A 73 -1.92 -17.78 28.75
CA ASN A 73 -0.70 -18.31 29.37
C ASN A 73 0.56 -17.78 28.66
N LEU A 74 1.53 -17.31 29.46
CA LEU A 74 2.84 -16.89 29.00
C LEU A 74 3.93 -17.56 29.85
N PRO A 75 4.54 -18.66 29.38
CA PRO A 75 5.54 -19.39 30.13
C PRO A 75 6.82 -18.56 30.33
N ALA A 76 7.48 -18.79 31.47
CA ALA A 76 8.81 -18.23 31.72
C ALA A 76 9.85 -18.80 30.74
N GLY A 77 10.85 -18.01 30.37
CA GLY A 77 11.93 -18.45 29.47
C GLY A 77 11.54 -18.61 28.00
N ARG A 78 10.30 -18.27 27.59
CA ARG A 78 9.88 -18.29 26.19
C ARG A 78 10.80 -17.42 25.32
N ARG A 79 11.31 -18.01 24.24
CA ARG A 79 12.05 -17.29 23.19
C ARG A 79 11.06 -16.74 22.16
N LYS A 80 11.39 -15.57 21.58
CA LYS A 80 10.66 -15.02 20.43
C LYS A 80 10.87 -15.91 19.20
N ALA A 81 9.88 -15.97 18.31
CA ALA A 81 9.97 -16.74 17.08
C ALA A 81 10.31 -15.89 15.85
N ALA A 82 9.84 -14.64 15.81
CA ALA A 82 10.11 -13.71 14.71
C ALA A 82 11.20 -12.68 15.04
N ASN A 83 11.78 -12.12 13.97
CA ASN A 83 12.63 -10.93 14.07
C ASN A 83 11.81 -9.73 14.56
N VAL A 84 12.42 -8.93 15.42
CA VAL A 84 11.79 -7.70 15.91
C VAL A 84 12.06 -6.62 14.88
N THR A 85 11.01 -6.00 14.37
CA THR A 85 11.08 -4.87 13.45
C THR A 85 10.57 -3.61 14.13
N LEU A 86 10.64 -2.46 13.45
CA LEU A 86 10.00 -1.24 13.94
C LEU A 86 8.47 -1.42 14.06
N LEU A 87 7.85 -2.19 13.19
CA LEU A 87 6.40 -2.47 13.23
C LEU A 87 6.00 -3.26 14.48
N THR A 88 6.86 -4.14 15.00
CA THR A 88 6.64 -4.84 16.27
C THR A 88 6.35 -3.87 17.42
N SER A 89 6.83 -2.63 17.35
CA SER A 89 6.62 -1.62 18.40
C SER A 89 5.22 -0.98 18.42
N LEU A 90 4.46 -1.13 17.34
CA LEU A 90 3.11 -0.58 17.14
C LEU A 90 2.06 -1.53 17.68
N VAL A 91 1.02 -1.01 18.32
CA VAL A 91 -0.19 -1.79 18.58
C VAL A 91 -1.08 -1.79 17.34
N GLU A 92 -1.93 -2.79 17.15
CA GLU A 92 -2.73 -2.93 15.92
C GLU A 92 -3.53 -1.66 15.59
N GLY A 93 -4.16 -1.04 16.59
CA GLY A 93 -4.90 0.21 16.38
C GLY A 93 -4.04 1.36 15.85
N GLU A 94 -2.77 1.42 16.26
CA GLU A 94 -1.83 2.43 15.78
C GLU A 94 -1.32 2.10 14.37
N ALA A 95 -1.03 0.83 14.10
CA ALA A 95 -0.56 0.36 12.79
C ALA A 95 -1.62 0.56 11.69
N VAL A 96 -2.89 0.24 11.99
CA VAL A 96 -4.02 0.46 11.09
C VAL A 96 -4.24 1.96 10.84
N HIS A 97 -4.13 2.79 11.88
CA HIS A 97 -4.24 4.24 11.74
C HIS A 97 -3.12 4.79 10.85
N LEU A 98 -1.87 4.35 11.07
CA LEU A 98 -0.73 4.74 10.22
C LEU A 98 -0.95 4.37 8.76
N ALA A 99 -1.46 3.17 8.47
CA ALA A 99 -1.73 2.77 7.10
C ALA A 99 -2.82 3.61 6.44
N ARG A 100 -3.87 3.99 7.18
CA ARG A 100 -4.92 4.87 6.70
C ARG A 100 -4.37 6.25 6.34
N ASP A 101 -3.58 6.84 7.24
CA ASP A 101 -3.01 8.17 7.02
C ASP A 101 -2.01 8.16 5.85
N PHE A 102 -1.21 7.10 5.71
CA PHE A 102 -0.36 6.89 4.54
C PHE A 102 -1.18 6.80 3.24
N GLY A 103 -2.28 6.04 3.25
CA GLY A 103 -3.22 5.95 2.13
C GLY A 103 -3.80 7.31 1.73
N TYR A 104 -4.24 8.10 2.71
CA TYR A 104 -4.73 9.46 2.49
C TYR A 104 -3.68 10.33 1.81
N ILE A 105 -2.45 10.36 2.31
CA ILE A 105 -1.35 11.15 1.73
C ILE A 105 -1.01 10.67 0.30
N CYS A 106 -1.00 9.35 0.06
CA CYS A 106 -0.82 8.78 -1.27
C CYS A 106 -1.91 9.22 -2.25
N GLU A 107 -3.13 9.43 -1.78
CA GLU A 107 -4.26 9.86 -2.61
C GLU A 107 -4.27 11.36 -2.85
N THR A 108 -4.02 12.18 -1.82
CA THR A 108 -4.16 13.64 -1.90
C THR A 108 -2.89 14.37 -2.28
N GLU A 109 -1.72 13.89 -1.86
CA GLU A 109 -0.45 14.62 -1.99
C GLU A 109 0.46 14.06 -3.09
N PHE A 110 0.29 12.79 -3.48
CA PHE A 110 1.17 12.19 -4.49
C PHE A 110 0.99 12.89 -5.85
N PRO A 111 2.06 13.43 -6.48
CA PRO A 111 1.94 14.30 -7.64
C PRO A 111 1.82 13.50 -8.96
N ALA A 112 0.83 12.59 -9.05
CA ALA A 112 0.64 11.67 -10.17
C ALA A 112 0.69 12.36 -11.54
N LYS A 113 -0.02 13.50 -11.68
CA LYS A 113 -0.07 14.27 -12.93
C LYS A 113 1.30 14.82 -13.32
N ALA A 114 1.96 15.54 -12.42
CA ALA A 114 3.25 16.17 -12.72
C ALA A 114 4.32 15.13 -13.07
N VAL A 115 4.36 14.00 -12.34
CA VAL A 115 5.26 12.88 -12.63
C VAL A 115 4.96 12.27 -14.00
N SER A 116 3.67 12.08 -14.34
CA SER A 116 3.26 11.55 -15.64
C SER A 116 3.62 12.46 -16.80
N GLU A 117 3.42 13.77 -16.66
CA GLU A 117 3.76 14.75 -17.68
C GLU A 117 5.27 14.80 -17.90
N TYR A 118 6.07 14.72 -16.84
CA TYR A 118 7.52 14.69 -16.95
C TYR A 118 8.01 13.45 -17.71
N LEU A 119 7.50 12.26 -17.37
CA LEU A 119 7.94 11.00 -17.99
C LEU A 119 7.41 10.84 -19.43
N ASN A 120 6.19 11.27 -19.72
CA ASN A 120 5.64 11.16 -21.08
C ASN A 120 6.42 12.01 -22.11
N ARG A 121 7.07 13.10 -21.71
CA ARG A 121 7.95 13.90 -22.59
C ARG A 121 9.12 13.11 -23.15
N GLN A 122 9.52 12.02 -22.48
CA GLN A 122 10.60 11.14 -22.93
C GLN A 122 10.11 10.10 -23.95
N HIS A 123 8.80 9.98 -24.17
CA HIS A 123 8.17 8.97 -25.00
C HIS A 123 7.33 9.62 -26.11
N THR A 124 7.99 10.39 -26.98
CA THR A 124 7.35 11.15 -28.07
C THR A 124 7.42 10.48 -29.44
N ASP A 125 8.21 9.41 -29.59
CA ASP A 125 8.36 8.72 -30.87
C ASP A 125 7.02 8.10 -31.32
N PRO A 126 6.43 8.56 -32.44
CA PRO A 126 5.16 8.05 -32.94
C PRO A 126 5.13 6.54 -33.18
N SER A 127 6.28 5.92 -33.52
CA SER A 127 6.38 4.50 -33.78
C SER A 127 6.19 3.65 -32.52
N ASP A 128 6.58 4.18 -31.36
CA ASP A 128 6.53 3.49 -30.07
C ASP A 128 5.27 3.81 -29.25
N LEU A 129 4.52 4.85 -29.60
CA LEU A 129 3.36 5.31 -28.82
C LEU A 129 2.32 4.20 -28.59
N HIS A 130 2.05 3.35 -29.59
CA HIS A 130 1.07 2.29 -29.44
C HIS A 130 1.56 1.20 -28.47
N SER A 131 2.81 0.75 -28.63
CA SER A 131 3.46 -0.20 -27.73
C SER A 131 3.49 0.33 -26.30
N ARG A 132 3.86 1.60 -26.11
CA ARG A 132 3.91 2.25 -24.81
C ARG A 132 2.54 2.33 -24.14
N LYS A 133 1.48 2.65 -24.89
CA LYS A 133 0.10 2.67 -24.36
C LYS A 133 -0.32 1.29 -23.87
N ASN A 134 -0.03 0.25 -24.63
CA ASN A 134 -0.34 -1.13 -24.24
C ASN A 134 0.42 -1.55 -22.98
N MET A 135 1.70 -1.16 -22.83
CA MET A 135 2.46 -1.42 -21.61
C MET A 135 1.84 -0.74 -20.37
N LEU A 136 1.38 0.51 -20.50
CA LEU A 136 0.71 1.21 -19.38
C LEU A 136 -0.61 0.54 -19.00
N LEU A 137 -1.43 0.14 -19.98
CA LEU A 137 -2.69 -0.55 -19.75
C LEU A 137 -2.46 -1.91 -19.06
N ALA A 138 -1.53 -2.71 -19.56
CA ALA A 138 -1.18 -4.00 -18.98
C ALA A 138 -0.67 -3.85 -17.54
N THR A 139 0.21 -2.86 -17.29
CA THR A 139 0.72 -2.59 -15.94
C THR A 139 -0.42 -2.19 -14.99
N LYS A 140 -1.32 -1.31 -15.44
CA LYS A 140 -2.47 -0.88 -14.64
C LYS A 140 -3.38 -2.05 -14.28
N GLN A 141 -3.62 -2.95 -15.23
CA GLN A 141 -4.44 -4.15 -15.02
C GLN A 141 -3.81 -5.10 -13.99
N LEU A 142 -2.51 -5.40 -14.09
CA LEU A 142 -1.80 -6.23 -13.12
C LEU A 142 -1.80 -5.62 -11.70
N CYS A 143 -1.64 -4.29 -11.59
CA CYS A 143 -1.75 -3.60 -10.30
C CYS A 143 -3.14 -3.77 -9.68
N LYS A 144 -4.19 -3.70 -10.50
CA LYS A 144 -5.57 -3.88 -10.06
C LYS A 144 -5.82 -5.30 -9.59
N GLU A 145 -5.44 -6.31 -10.36
CA GLU A 145 -5.61 -7.73 -10.00
C GLU A 145 -4.94 -8.05 -8.66
N PHE A 146 -3.72 -7.57 -8.46
CA PHE A 146 -3.01 -7.79 -7.20
C PHE A 146 -3.68 -7.05 -6.02
N THR A 147 -4.16 -5.83 -6.23
CA THR A 147 -4.90 -5.07 -5.21
C THR A 147 -6.21 -5.77 -4.84
N ASP A 148 -6.93 -6.30 -5.83
CA ASP A 148 -8.19 -7.02 -5.66
C ASP A 148 -7.98 -8.34 -4.88
N LEU A 149 -6.84 -9.02 -5.04
CA LEU A 149 -6.45 -10.17 -4.22
C LEU A 149 -6.19 -9.75 -2.76
N LEU A 150 -5.43 -8.68 -2.53
CA LEU A 150 -5.14 -8.20 -1.17
C LEU A 150 -6.40 -7.75 -0.43
N ALA A 151 -7.38 -7.15 -1.13
CA ALA A 151 -8.68 -6.76 -0.58
C ALA A 151 -9.54 -7.97 -0.13
N GLN A 152 -9.20 -9.18 -0.58
CA GLN A 152 -9.85 -10.42 -0.16
C GLN A 152 -9.22 -11.03 1.09
N ASP A 153 -8.14 -10.45 1.65
CA ASP A 153 -7.57 -10.91 2.92
C ASP A 153 -8.64 -10.86 4.03
N ARG A 154 -8.81 -11.98 4.73
CA ARG A 154 -9.71 -12.16 5.88
C ARG A 154 -8.94 -12.44 7.17
N THR A 155 -7.72 -11.91 7.28
CA THR A 155 -6.93 -12.04 8.51
C THR A 155 -7.63 -11.38 9.70
N PRO A 156 -7.81 -12.10 10.82
CA PRO A 156 -8.36 -11.52 12.05
C PRO A 156 -7.43 -10.46 12.66
N ILE A 157 -7.74 -9.18 12.47
CA ILE A 157 -7.05 -8.03 13.08
C ILE A 157 -8.05 -7.18 13.87
N GLY A 158 -7.60 -6.59 14.98
CA GLY A 158 -8.47 -5.90 15.93
C GLY A 158 -9.58 -6.83 16.43
N ASN A 159 -10.82 -6.36 16.28
CA ASN A 159 -12.03 -7.09 16.66
C ASN A 159 -12.69 -7.80 15.47
N SER A 160 -12.15 -7.72 14.25
CA SER A 160 -12.72 -8.42 13.10
C SER A 160 -12.43 -9.92 13.18
N ARG A 161 -13.43 -10.74 12.84
CA ARG A 161 -13.34 -12.20 12.77
C ARG A 161 -14.05 -12.71 11.51
N PRO A 162 -13.62 -12.27 10.31
CA PRO A 162 -14.31 -12.70 9.09
C PRO A 162 -14.02 -14.17 8.77
N SER A 163 -14.94 -14.81 8.04
CA SER A 163 -14.71 -16.13 7.47
C SER A 163 -13.69 -16.02 6.32
N PRO A 164 -12.66 -16.89 6.26
CA PRO A 164 -11.78 -17.00 5.10
C PRO A 164 -12.57 -17.25 3.82
N ILE A 165 -12.15 -16.60 2.73
CA ILE A 165 -12.71 -16.78 1.38
C ILE A 165 -11.65 -17.20 0.36
N LEU A 166 -10.38 -16.98 0.67
CA LEU A 166 -9.26 -17.39 -0.16
C LEU A 166 -8.88 -18.84 0.14
N GLU A 167 -8.17 -19.46 -0.80
CA GLU A 167 -7.57 -20.78 -0.58
C GLU A 167 -6.71 -20.80 0.69
N PRO A 168 -6.72 -21.90 1.49
CA PRO A 168 -6.06 -21.93 2.78
C PRO A 168 -4.56 -21.57 2.74
N GLY A 169 -3.84 -22.00 1.70
CA GLY A 169 -2.42 -21.67 1.53
C GLY A 169 -2.18 -20.17 1.36
N ILE A 170 -2.97 -19.52 0.50
CA ILE A 170 -2.87 -18.07 0.26
C ILE A 170 -3.31 -17.29 1.49
N GLN A 171 -4.45 -17.64 2.10
CA GLN A 171 -4.92 -16.99 3.31
C GLN A 171 -3.90 -17.12 4.45
N SER A 172 -3.23 -18.26 4.59
CA SER A 172 -2.20 -18.47 5.60
C SER A 172 -1.00 -17.52 5.40
N CYS A 173 -0.52 -17.37 4.16
CA CYS A 173 0.56 -16.44 3.82
C CYS A 173 0.19 -14.99 4.11
N LEU A 174 -1.00 -14.55 3.69
CA LEU A 174 -1.51 -13.21 3.98
C LEU A 174 -1.72 -12.99 5.47
N THR A 175 -2.23 -14.00 6.19
CA THR A 175 -2.36 -13.99 7.65
C THR A 175 -1.01 -13.78 8.32
N HIS A 176 0.02 -14.51 7.92
CA HIS A 176 1.36 -14.31 8.45
C HIS A 176 1.79 -12.84 8.27
N PHE A 177 1.69 -12.31 7.05
CA PHE A 177 2.09 -10.95 6.73
C PHE A 177 1.29 -9.89 7.52
N SER A 178 -0.03 -10.03 7.58
CA SER A 178 -0.93 -9.15 8.32
C SER A 178 -0.65 -9.18 9.82
N LEU A 179 -0.29 -10.33 10.39
CA LEU A 179 0.08 -10.46 11.80
C LEU A 179 1.44 -9.81 12.11
N ILE A 180 2.49 -10.03 11.30
CA ILE A 180 3.80 -9.42 11.57
C ILE A 180 3.82 -7.90 11.30
N THR A 181 2.90 -7.40 10.47
CA THR A 181 2.74 -5.97 10.17
C THR A 181 1.64 -5.32 10.99
N HIS A 182 0.92 -6.08 11.82
CA HIS A 182 -0.11 -5.58 12.73
C HIS A 182 -1.26 -4.88 11.99
N GLY A 183 -1.57 -5.34 10.78
CA GLY A 183 -2.59 -4.75 9.90
C GLY A 183 -2.11 -3.57 9.06
N PHE A 184 -0.85 -3.14 9.15
CA PHE A 184 -0.32 -2.06 8.31
C PHE A 184 -0.02 -2.51 6.87
N GLY A 185 0.55 -3.70 6.70
CA GLY A 185 1.27 -4.08 5.48
C GLY A 185 0.42 -4.09 4.21
N ALA A 186 -0.66 -4.88 4.19
CA ALA A 186 -1.49 -5.00 2.99
C ALA A 186 -2.17 -3.67 2.61
N PRO A 187 -2.78 -2.91 3.54
CA PRO A 187 -3.30 -1.58 3.23
C PRO A 187 -2.23 -0.60 2.70
N ALA A 188 -1.01 -0.62 3.23
CA ALA A 188 0.08 0.22 2.74
C ALA A 188 0.52 -0.14 1.31
N ILE A 189 0.55 -1.43 0.97
CA ILE A 189 0.81 -1.89 -0.41
C ILE A 189 -0.32 -1.41 -1.34
N CYS A 190 -1.59 -1.58 -0.94
CA CYS A 190 -2.74 -1.11 -1.71
C CYS A 190 -2.69 0.41 -1.93
N ALA A 191 -2.32 1.19 -0.92
CA ALA A 191 -2.13 2.64 -1.03
C ALA A 191 -1.06 3.01 -2.07
N ALA A 192 0.12 2.39 -2.00
CA ALA A 192 1.19 2.64 -2.95
C ALA A 192 0.79 2.25 -4.39
N LEU A 193 0.10 1.12 -4.57
CA LEU A 193 -0.41 0.69 -5.88
C LEU A 193 -1.53 1.59 -6.38
N THR A 194 -2.32 2.20 -5.50
CA THR A 194 -3.33 3.18 -5.88
C THR A 194 -2.67 4.46 -6.41
N ALA A 195 -1.64 4.97 -5.73
CA ALA A 195 -0.84 6.10 -6.22
C ALA A 195 -0.21 5.79 -7.60
N LEU A 196 0.34 4.57 -7.77
CA LEU A 196 0.86 4.11 -9.06
C LEU A 196 -0.24 4.06 -10.13
N GLN A 197 -1.41 3.50 -9.84
CA GLN A 197 -2.53 3.45 -10.78
C GLN A 197 -3.04 4.84 -11.17
N ASN A 198 -3.02 5.80 -10.26
CA ASN A 198 -3.34 7.20 -10.55
C ASN A 198 -2.31 7.80 -11.51
N TYR A 199 -1.02 7.58 -11.27
CA TYR A 199 0.03 7.95 -12.22
C TYR A 199 -0.18 7.31 -13.61
N LEU A 200 -0.43 6.00 -13.68
CA LEU A 200 -0.66 5.29 -14.95
C LEU A 200 -1.88 5.85 -15.69
N THR A 201 -2.91 6.26 -14.95
CA THR A 201 -4.10 6.90 -15.52
C THR A 201 -3.79 8.27 -16.11
N GLU A 202 -3.03 9.12 -15.41
CA GLU A 202 -2.59 10.41 -15.94
C GLU A 202 -1.64 10.24 -17.14
N ALA A 203 -0.75 9.24 -17.09
CA ALA A 203 0.14 8.92 -18.21
C ALA A 203 -0.66 8.54 -19.46
N LEU A 204 -1.68 7.70 -19.34
CA LEU A 204 -2.58 7.33 -20.44
C LEU A 204 -3.31 8.55 -21.03
N LYS A 205 -3.84 9.44 -20.17
CA LYS A 205 -4.47 10.70 -20.63
C LYS A 205 -3.48 11.56 -21.43
N GLY A 206 -2.22 11.61 -20.99
CA GLY A 206 -1.16 12.31 -21.71
C GLY A 206 -0.88 11.70 -23.09
N MET A 207 -0.85 10.37 -23.19
CA MET A 207 -0.65 9.68 -24.46
C MET A 207 -1.80 9.92 -25.45
N ASP A 208 -3.05 9.90 -24.99
CA ASP A 208 -4.21 10.15 -25.85
C ASP A 208 -4.15 11.54 -26.51
N LYS A 209 -3.66 12.55 -25.78
CA LYS A 209 -3.41 13.89 -26.35
C LYS A 209 -2.33 13.89 -27.43
N MET A 210 -1.27 13.09 -27.27
CA MET A 210 -0.19 12.98 -28.27
C MET A 210 -0.68 12.30 -29.56
N PHE A 211 -1.54 11.28 -29.45
CA PHE A 211 -2.20 10.67 -30.61
C PHE A 211 -3.08 11.68 -31.36
N LEU A 212 -3.92 12.44 -30.64
CA LEU A 212 -4.76 13.48 -31.24
C LEU A 212 -3.90 14.52 -31.99
N ASN A 213 -2.83 15.01 -31.38
CA ASN A 213 -1.93 15.98 -32.00
C ASN A 213 -1.23 15.43 -33.26
N ASN A 214 -0.73 14.19 -33.25
CA ASN A 214 -0.10 13.59 -34.44
C ASN A 214 -1.09 13.42 -35.61
N THR A 215 -2.35 13.12 -35.30
CA THR A 215 -3.39 12.95 -36.34
C THR A 215 -3.76 14.28 -37.00
N THR A 216 -3.75 15.39 -36.25
CA THR A 216 -3.97 16.74 -36.80
C THR A 216 -2.80 17.23 -37.64
N THR A 217 -1.55 16.95 -37.26
CA THR A 217 -0.37 17.35 -38.05
C THR A 217 -0.32 16.63 -39.41
N ASN A 218 -0.72 15.36 -39.47
CA ASN A 218 -0.78 14.59 -40.73
C ASN A 218 -1.91 15.02 -41.68
N ARG A 219 -2.94 15.73 -41.19
CA ARG A 219 -4.01 16.26 -42.05
C ARG A 219 -3.63 17.55 -42.76
N HIS A 220 -2.68 18.32 -42.25
CA HIS A 220 -2.24 19.57 -42.89
C HIS A 220 -1.19 19.37 -44.00
N THR A 221 -0.65 18.16 -44.17
CA THR A 221 0.33 17.82 -45.22
C THR A 221 -0.25 17.02 -46.38
N SER A 222 -1.55 16.71 -46.34
CA SER A 222 -2.26 15.93 -47.37
C SER A 222 -3.08 16.85 -48.28
N GLY A 223 -2.42 17.76 -49.00
CA GLY A 223 -3.14 18.77 -49.78
C GLY A 223 -2.31 19.55 -50.79
N GLU A 224 -1.22 19.01 -51.34
CA GLU A 224 -0.58 19.57 -52.53
C GLU A 224 0.16 18.45 -53.29
N GLY A 225 -0.53 17.88 -54.28
CA GLY A 225 0.03 16.96 -55.28
C GLY A 225 0.30 17.69 -56.61
N PRO A 226 1.23 17.18 -57.44
CA PRO A 226 2.01 17.98 -58.38
C PRO A 226 1.30 18.16 -59.74
N GLY A 227 1.21 19.41 -60.20
CA GLY A 227 0.74 19.75 -61.54
C GLY A 227 1.91 20.05 -62.48
N SER A 228 2.45 19.03 -63.13
CA SER A 228 3.32 19.20 -64.30
C SER A 228 2.54 19.86 -65.45
N LYS A 229 2.98 21.03 -65.91
CA LYS A 229 2.64 21.55 -67.25
C LYS A 229 3.90 22.08 -67.93
N THR A 230 4.37 21.28 -68.89
CA THR A 230 5.14 21.68 -70.06
C THR A 230 4.34 22.69 -70.90
N GLY A 231 5.03 23.69 -71.47
CA GLY A 231 4.47 24.65 -72.41
C GLY A 231 5.50 25.68 -72.86
N ASP A 232 6.11 25.42 -74.02
CA ASP A 232 6.99 26.32 -74.78
C ASP A 232 6.42 27.74 -74.97
N LYS A 233 7.32 28.74 -74.96
CA LYS A 233 7.35 29.83 -75.96
C LYS A 233 8.61 30.72 -75.86
N GLU A 234 9.41 30.61 -76.91
CA GLU A 234 10.07 31.68 -77.70
C GLU A 234 10.84 32.83 -77.01
N GLU A 235 12.16 32.75 -77.17
CA GLU A 235 13.06 33.77 -77.75
C GLU A 235 12.55 35.23 -77.90
N LYS A 236 13.21 36.19 -77.22
CA LYS A 236 13.81 37.37 -77.88
C LYS A 236 14.70 38.24 -76.97
N HIS A 237 15.98 38.29 -77.35
CA HIS A 237 16.96 39.37 -77.27
C HIS A 237 16.55 40.77 -76.75
N ARG A 238 17.42 41.31 -75.87
CA ARG A 238 18.19 42.60 -75.93
C ARG A 238 18.47 43.03 -74.49
N LYS A 239 19.63 43.57 -74.09
CA LYS A 239 20.82 44.08 -74.78
C LYS A 239 21.94 44.14 -73.74
#